data_AF-A0A9E1MHL2-F1
#
_entry.id   AF-A0A9E1MHL2-F1
#
_cell.length_a   1.000
_cell.length_b   1.000
_cell.length_c   1.000
_cell.angle_alpha   90.00
_cell.angle_beta   90.00
_cell.angle_gamma   90.00
#
_symmetry.space_group_name_H-M   'P 1'
#
loop_
_entity.id
_entity.type
_entity.pdbx_description
1 polymer ?
#
loop_
_entity_poly.entity_id
_entity_poly.type
_entity_poly.pdbx_seq_one_letter_code
_entity_poly.pdbx_strand_id
1 'polypeptide(L)'
;LASITDVEEGNQKNPTAIKYRVESISVGDSLLANTEQTFQVIVTWDKSVDITSDHMEKEIKVTLNYEQKTGTPDVPTPSAQNATELITSKNTSGNSEGLFTDDYGNIRYRGSNSEVKNYVTFNGETWRIIGLFYGKIKLIRNNSVNNMKWNHEPSNNWSTSSTKDYLNGTYYNSLSSTAKNQIEPSTFYLGGTNTVQGVYSKDMYLKERGTAVYTGNPTTITQNIGLMYPSDYGYASRSSCDRDLSYYDFDPNCSTEGNWLFHEPEEWFQTPRSDTNSNVLSLAYDGYVVVETSTASLYQIRPVLFLKPSVQMTVGDGTSANPYIIS
;
A
#
# COMPACT_ATOMS: atom_id res chain seq x y z
N LEU A 1 -26.50 16.07 -3.06
CA LEU A 1 -26.09 14.74 -3.56
C LEU A 1 -27.26 13.79 -3.40
N ALA A 2 -27.45 12.88 -4.34
CA ALA A 2 -28.32 11.74 -4.14
C ALA A 2 -27.53 10.64 -3.41
N SER A 3 -28.15 10.03 -2.41
CA SER A 3 -27.63 8.87 -1.69
C SER A 3 -28.62 7.72 -1.86
N ILE A 4 -28.10 6.49 -2.00
CA ILE A 4 -28.96 5.30 -2.02
C ILE A 4 -29.53 5.13 -0.61
N THR A 5 -30.85 5.24 -0.48
CA THR A 5 -31.55 5.18 0.82
C THR A 5 -32.27 3.85 1.05
N ASP A 6 -32.45 3.04 0.00
CA ASP A 6 -33.06 1.73 0.16
C ASP A 6 -32.63 0.75 -0.93
N VAL A 7 -32.22 -0.45 -0.51
CA VAL A 7 -32.05 -1.63 -1.37
C VAL A 7 -32.77 -2.76 -0.65
N GLU A 8 -34.06 -2.94 -0.93
CA GLU A 8 -34.85 -3.99 -0.28
C GLU A 8 -34.72 -5.34 -1.00
N GLU A 9 -34.43 -6.39 -0.22
CA GLU A 9 -34.48 -7.78 -0.65
C GLU A 9 -35.93 -8.29 -0.61
N GLY A 10 -36.65 -8.19 -1.74
CA GLY A 10 -38.08 -8.55 -1.82
C GLY A 10 -38.39 -10.05 -1.83
N ASN A 11 -37.44 -10.93 -1.50
CA ASN A 11 -37.59 -12.37 -1.70
C ASN A 11 -37.84 -13.15 -0.41
N GLN A 12 -39.07 -13.10 0.11
CA GLN A 12 -39.47 -13.88 1.29
C GLN A 12 -39.75 -15.37 1.00
N LYS A 13 -39.50 -15.84 -0.22
CA LYS A 13 -39.66 -17.25 -0.62
C LYS A 13 -38.61 -17.65 -1.67
N ASN A 14 -37.35 -17.72 -1.26
CA ASN A 14 -36.33 -18.34 -2.11
C ASN A 14 -36.64 -19.83 -2.32
N PRO A 15 -36.71 -20.34 -3.56
CA PRO A 15 -36.17 -21.66 -3.83
C PRO A 15 -34.66 -21.58 -3.52
N THR A 16 -34.14 -22.53 -2.75
CA THR A 16 -32.76 -22.59 -2.22
C THR A 16 -31.62 -22.54 -3.26
N ALA A 17 -31.97 -22.45 -4.55
CA ALA A 17 -31.10 -22.67 -5.70
C ALA A 17 -30.54 -21.39 -6.35
N ILE A 18 -31.08 -20.19 -6.09
CA ILE A 18 -30.64 -18.94 -6.74
C ILE A 18 -30.29 -17.90 -5.67
N LYS A 19 -29.09 -17.30 -5.76
CA LYS A 19 -28.60 -16.22 -4.92
C LYS A 19 -28.24 -15.01 -5.79
N TYR A 20 -28.39 -13.81 -5.28
CA TYR A 20 -27.88 -12.62 -5.95
C TYR A 20 -27.12 -11.72 -4.99
N ARG A 21 -26.27 -10.84 -5.54
CA ARG A 21 -25.64 -9.72 -4.83
C ARG A 21 -25.44 -8.54 -5.76
N VAL A 22 -25.30 -7.35 -5.19
CA VAL A 22 -24.96 -6.13 -5.93
C VAL A 22 -23.49 -5.79 -5.66
N GLU A 23 -22.76 -5.43 -6.71
CA GLU A 23 -21.37 -4.96 -6.64
C GLU A 23 -21.24 -3.57 -7.27
N SER A 24 -20.08 -2.93 -7.02
CA SER A 24 -19.65 -1.65 -7.60
C SER A 24 -20.29 -0.37 -7.05
N ILE A 25 -21.41 -0.45 -6.33
CA ILE A 25 -21.98 0.67 -5.58
C ILE A 25 -22.54 0.16 -4.24
N SER A 26 -22.14 0.77 -3.13
CA SER A 26 -22.60 0.47 -1.78
C SER A 26 -23.58 1.53 -1.26
N VAL A 27 -24.42 1.15 -0.29
CA VAL A 27 -25.26 2.10 0.44
C VAL A 27 -24.36 3.16 1.10
N GLY A 28 -24.62 4.43 0.80
CA GLY A 28 -23.80 5.56 1.25
C GLY A 28 -22.82 6.10 0.20
N ASP A 29 -22.65 5.44 -0.94
CA ASP A 29 -21.81 5.95 -2.04
C ASP A 29 -22.41 7.23 -2.64
N SER A 30 -21.52 8.15 -3.04
CA SER A 30 -21.89 9.43 -3.66
C SER A 30 -22.08 9.29 -5.17
N LEU A 31 -23.27 9.62 -5.68
CA LEU A 31 -23.56 9.73 -7.11
C LEU A 31 -23.27 11.16 -7.59
N LEU A 32 -22.19 11.35 -8.36
CA LEU A 32 -21.78 12.67 -8.85
C LEU A 32 -22.51 13.04 -10.16
N ALA A 33 -22.71 14.34 -10.39
CA ALA A 33 -23.32 14.83 -11.61
C ALA A 33 -22.38 14.60 -12.81
N ASN A 34 -22.93 14.17 -13.95
CA ASN A 34 -22.21 13.89 -15.19
C ASN A 34 -21.15 12.79 -15.10
N THR A 35 -21.15 12.00 -14.03
CA THR A 35 -20.38 10.75 -13.96
C THR A 35 -21.31 9.59 -14.21
N GLU A 36 -20.96 8.75 -15.19
CA GLU A 36 -21.61 7.46 -15.36
C GLU A 36 -21.10 6.51 -14.29
N GLN A 37 -22.02 5.91 -13.52
CA GLN A 37 -21.67 4.90 -12.53
C GLN A 37 -22.53 3.67 -12.76
N THR A 38 -21.88 2.53 -12.97
CA THR A 38 -22.53 1.26 -13.27
C THR A 38 -22.52 0.40 -12.02
N PHE A 39 -23.69 -0.01 -11.53
CA PHE A 39 -23.80 -1.11 -10.56
C PHE A 39 -24.00 -2.43 -11.30
N GLN A 40 -23.48 -3.52 -10.74
CA GLN A 40 -23.67 -4.86 -11.29
C GLN A 40 -24.54 -5.67 -10.36
N VAL A 41 -25.57 -6.32 -10.91
CA VAL A 41 -26.36 -7.33 -10.21
C VAL A 41 -25.85 -8.70 -10.65
N ILE A 42 -25.22 -9.43 -9.73
CA ILE A 42 -24.70 -10.75 -10.00
C ILE A 42 -25.71 -11.78 -9.50
N VAL A 43 -26.18 -12.64 -10.40
CA VAL A 43 -27.05 -13.76 -10.10
C VAL A 43 -26.25 -15.05 -10.20
N THR A 44 -26.35 -15.90 -9.19
CA THR A 44 -25.66 -17.19 -9.10
C THR A 44 -26.67 -18.28 -8.79
N TRP A 45 -26.48 -19.47 -9.33
CA TRP A 45 -27.31 -20.63 -9.03
C TRP A 45 -26.47 -21.89 -8.83
N ASP A 46 -27.05 -22.87 -8.14
CA ASP A 46 -26.39 -24.16 -7.95
C ASP A 46 -26.29 -24.92 -9.28
N LYS A 47 -25.11 -25.45 -9.58
CA LYS A 47 -24.81 -26.19 -10.80
C LYS A 47 -25.65 -27.48 -10.93
N SER A 48 -26.23 -27.98 -9.83
CA SER A 48 -27.10 -29.16 -9.83
C SER A 48 -28.52 -28.89 -10.33
N VAL A 49 -28.85 -27.66 -10.73
CA VAL A 49 -30.20 -27.24 -11.11
C VAL A 49 -30.34 -27.26 -12.63
N ASP A 50 -31.25 -28.09 -13.14
CA ASP A 50 -31.58 -28.16 -14.57
C ASP A 50 -32.47 -26.97 -14.96
N ILE A 51 -31.94 -26.11 -15.84
CA ILE A 51 -32.55 -24.83 -16.25
C ILE A 51 -33.26 -24.92 -17.62
N THR A 52 -33.56 -26.13 -18.09
CA THR A 52 -34.00 -26.38 -19.49
C THR A 52 -35.52 -26.43 -19.73
N SER A 53 -36.35 -25.75 -18.92
CA SER A 53 -37.78 -25.63 -19.25
C SER A 53 -38.34 -24.23 -19.07
N ASP A 54 -38.82 -23.66 -20.18
CA ASP A 54 -40.06 -22.92 -20.51
C ASP A 54 -40.74 -21.97 -19.49
N HIS A 55 -40.29 -21.88 -18.23
CA HIS A 55 -40.93 -21.12 -17.16
C HIS A 55 -39.91 -20.40 -16.27
N MET A 56 -38.95 -19.68 -16.86
CA MET A 56 -38.03 -18.84 -16.08
C MET A 56 -38.01 -17.40 -16.57
N GLU A 57 -39.15 -16.72 -16.46
CA GLU A 57 -39.15 -15.25 -16.38
C GLU A 57 -39.26 -14.86 -14.90
N LYS A 58 -38.18 -14.26 -14.38
CA LYS A 58 -38.24 -13.45 -13.16
C LYS A 58 -37.75 -12.05 -13.50
N GLU A 59 -38.65 -11.10 -13.39
CA GLU A 59 -38.35 -9.69 -13.61
C GLU A 59 -37.64 -9.12 -12.37
N ILE A 60 -36.41 -8.61 -12.55
CA ILE A 60 -35.74 -7.80 -11.54
C ILE A 60 -36.02 -6.34 -11.89
N LYS A 61 -36.92 -5.70 -11.14
CA LYS A 61 -37.23 -4.28 -11.31
C LYS A 61 -36.43 -3.44 -10.32
N VAL A 62 -35.39 -2.79 -10.80
CA VAL A 62 -34.64 -1.78 -10.03
C VAL A 62 -35.22 -0.41 -10.34
N THR A 63 -35.84 0.25 -9.36
CA THR A 63 -36.35 1.62 -9.50
C THR A 63 -35.46 2.56 -8.71
N LEU A 64 -34.70 3.41 -9.40
CA LEU A 64 -33.87 4.45 -8.81
C LEU A 64 -34.65 5.77 -8.84
N ASN A 65 -35.23 6.15 -7.70
CA ASN A 65 -35.82 7.47 -7.53
C ASN A 65 -34.79 8.39 -6.91
N TYR A 66 -34.32 9.39 -7.65
CA TYR A 66 -33.46 10.45 -7.13
C TYR A 66 -34.03 11.82 -7.50
N GLU A 67 -33.96 12.77 -6.56
CA GLU A 67 -34.23 14.18 -6.82
C GLU A 67 -32.91 14.97 -6.70
N GLN A 68 -32.54 15.66 -7.77
CA GLN A 68 -31.36 16.53 -7.75
C GLN A 68 -31.76 17.87 -7.13
N LYS A 69 -31.07 18.29 -6.05
CA LYS A 69 -31.26 19.61 -5.44
C LYS A 69 -30.94 20.69 -6.48
N THR A 70 -31.89 21.56 -6.79
CA THR A 70 -31.69 22.72 -7.66
C THR A 70 -30.93 23.83 -6.90
N GLY A 71 -29.81 24.27 -7.47
CA GLY A 71 -28.88 25.25 -6.88
C GLY A 71 -27.44 25.04 -7.38
N THR A 72 -26.54 26.00 -7.15
CA THR A 72 -25.10 25.79 -7.37
C THR A 72 -24.66 24.49 -6.70
N PRO A 73 -23.88 23.62 -7.37
CA PRO A 73 -23.42 22.37 -6.78
C PRO A 73 -22.65 22.68 -5.50
N ASP A 74 -23.29 22.49 -4.36
CA ASP A 74 -22.62 22.42 -3.08
C ASP A 74 -21.95 21.05 -3.10
N VAL A 75 -20.71 21.00 -3.59
CA VAL A 75 -19.87 19.80 -3.54
C VAL A 75 -19.72 19.50 -2.06
N PRO A 76 -20.28 18.40 -1.51
CA PRO A 76 -19.93 18.01 -0.17
C PRO A 76 -18.48 17.59 -0.28
N THR A 77 -17.59 18.44 0.19
CA THR A 77 -16.22 18.06 0.47
C THR A 77 -16.31 16.79 1.29
N PRO A 78 -15.76 15.64 0.84
CA PRO A 78 -15.67 14.46 1.68
C PRO A 78 -15.11 14.92 3.01
N SER A 79 -15.92 14.82 4.07
CA SER A 79 -15.52 15.27 5.39
C SER A 79 -14.22 14.58 5.73
N ALA A 80 -13.24 15.33 6.24
CA ALA A 80 -12.00 14.78 6.75
C ALA A 80 -12.31 13.57 7.64
N GLN A 81 -11.74 12.42 7.28
CA GLN A 81 -11.82 11.21 8.07
C GLN A 81 -10.46 10.92 8.67
N ASN A 82 -10.45 10.26 9.83
CA ASN A 82 -9.21 9.76 10.37
C ASN A 82 -8.55 8.81 9.36
N ALA A 83 -7.29 9.05 9.02
CA ALA A 83 -6.59 8.31 7.98
C ALA A 83 -6.55 6.80 8.27
N THR A 84 -6.39 6.41 9.54
CA THR A 84 -6.32 5.00 9.94
C THR A 84 -7.68 4.31 9.81
N GLU A 85 -8.76 4.99 10.17
CA GLU A 85 -10.14 4.49 10.03
C GLU A 85 -10.53 4.34 8.55
N LEU A 86 -10.16 5.31 7.71
CA LEU A 86 -10.40 5.25 6.27
C LEU A 86 -9.70 4.05 5.63
N ILE A 87 -8.42 3.83 5.92
CA ILE A 87 -7.69 2.68 5.35
C ILE A 87 -8.22 1.35 5.89
N THR A 88 -8.59 1.30 7.18
CA THR A 88 -9.17 0.11 7.78
C THR A 88 -10.53 -0.24 7.16
N SER A 89 -11.40 0.75 6.92
CA SER A 89 -12.72 0.52 6.32
C SER A 89 -12.65 0.06 4.86
N LYS A 90 -11.61 0.48 4.12
CA LYS A 90 -11.34 0.02 2.75
C LYS A 90 -10.72 -1.37 2.65
N ASN A 91 -10.24 -1.94 3.75
CA ASN A 91 -9.70 -3.30 3.80
C ASN A 91 -10.83 -4.34 3.88
N THR A 92 -11.59 -4.48 2.81
CA THR A 92 -12.68 -5.46 2.73
C THR A 92 -12.15 -6.85 2.36
N SER A 93 -12.63 -7.87 3.08
CA SER A 93 -12.24 -9.26 2.85
C SER A 93 -12.74 -9.74 1.49
N GLY A 94 -11.85 -10.24 0.63
CA GLY A 94 -12.21 -10.82 -0.68
C GLY A 94 -11.41 -10.30 -1.87
N ASN A 95 -10.58 -9.28 -1.71
CA ASN A 95 -9.77 -8.73 -2.80
C ASN A 95 -8.48 -9.54 -3.03
N SER A 96 -8.29 -10.05 -4.25
CA SER A 96 -7.00 -10.61 -4.69
C SER A 96 -5.94 -9.50 -4.73
N GLU A 97 -6.26 -8.28 -5.18
CA GLU A 97 -5.33 -7.15 -5.27
C GLU A 97 -5.87 -5.89 -4.58
N GLY A 98 -4.98 -4.99 -4.14
CA GLY A 98 -5.34 -3.80 -3.36
C GLY A 98 -4.99 -3.95 -1.88
N LEU A 99 -5.92 -3.57 -0.98
CA LEU A 99 -5.71 -3.70 0.46
C LEU A 99 -5.90 -5.14 0.93
N PHE A 100 -4.98 -5.62 1.75
CA PHE A 100 -5.08 -6.92 2.42
C PHE A 100 -4.41 -6.88 3.80
N THR A 101 -4.76 -7.85 4.65
CA THR A 101 -4.08 -8.07 5.94
C THR A 101 -2.98 -9.11 5.76
N ASP A 102 -1.74 -8.78 6.12
CA ASP A 102 -0.59 -9.68 6.06
C ASP A 102 -0.57 -10.71 7.21
N ASP A 103 0.40 -11.64 7.16
CA ASP A 103 0.60 -12.70 8.15
C ASP A 103 0.82 -12.20 9.59
N TYR A 104 1.13 -10.92 9.75
CA TYR A 104 1.46 -10.26 11.01
C TYR A 104 0.40 -9.22 11.42
N GLY A 105 -0.76 -9.20 10.76
CA GLY A 105 -1.87 -8.32 11.09
C GLY A 105 -1.71 -6.88 10.62
N ASN A 106 -0.71 -6.56 9.78
CA ASN A 106 -0.61 -5.24 9.15
C ASN A 106 -1.54 -5.18 7.95
N ILE A 107 -2.14 -4.02 7.69
CA ILE A 107 -2.89 -3.80 6.46
C ILE A 107 -1.93 -3.20 5.43
N ARG A 108 -1.86 -3.75 4.23
CA ARG A 108 -0.93 -3.32 3.18
C ARG A 108 -1.61 -3.21 1.83
N TYR A 109 -1.03 -2.40 0.96
CA TYR A 109 -1.37 -2.41 -0.46
C TYR A 109 -0.49 -3.41 -1.23
N ARG A 110 -1.11 -4.20 -2.11
CA ARG A 110 -0.46 -5.16 -3.01
C ARG A 110 -1.03 -5.10 -4.42
N GLY A 111 -0.24 -5.48 -5.42
CA GLY A 111 -0.63 -5.52 -6.82
C GLY A 111 0.14 -4.54 -7.71
N SER A 112 -0.27 -4.46 -8.97
CA SER A 112 0.28 -3.55 -9.98
C SER A 112 -0.22 -2.11 -9.81
N ASN A 113 0.41 -1.18 -10.53
CA ASN A 113 -0.01 0.23 -10.56
C ASN A 113 -1.45 0.45 -11.04
N SER A 114 -1.98 -0.40 -11.93
CA SER A 114 -3.36 -0.31 -12.42
C SER A 114 -4.40 -0.84 -11.43
N GLU A 115 -4.00 -1.70 -10.50
CA GLU A 115 -4.87 -2.30 -9.49
C GLU A 115 -4.90 -1.46 -8.21
N VAL A 116 -3.78 -0.80 -7.88
CA VAL A 116 -3.57 -0.16 -6.58
C VAL A 116 -3.93 1.32 -6.57
N LYS A 117 -4.86 1.68 -5.68
CA LYS A 117 -5.29 3.07 -5.40
C LYS A 117 -4.75 3.58 -4.06
N ASN A 118 -3.46 3.90 -4.02
CA ASN A 118 -2.75 4.31 -2.79
C ASN A 118 -1.97 5.63 -2.91
N TYR A 119 -2.25 6.46 -3.92
CA TYR A 119 -1.60 7.76 -4.07
C TYR A 119 -2.12 8.78 -3.05
N VAL A 120 -1.20 9.57 -2.51
CA VAL A 120 -1.50 10.59 -1.51
C VAL A 120 -0.60 11.82 -1.69
N THR A 121 -1.17 13.01 -1.51
CA THR A 121 -0.45 14.28 -1.48
C THR A 121 -0.06 14.58 -0.03
N PHE A 122 1.24 14.71 0.20
CA PHE A 122 1.81 15.03 1.51
C PHE A 122 2.95 16.04 1.33
N ASN A 123 2.93 17.13 2.11
CA ASN A 123 3.88 18.26 1.95
C ASN A 123 3.93 18.85 0.53
N GLY A 124 2.80 18.81 -0.21
CA GLY A 124 2.75 19.25 -1.62
C GLY A 124 3.46 18.32 -2.61
N GLU A 125 3.93 17.16 -2.14
CA GLU A 125 4.60 16.15 -2.96
C GLU A 125 3.70 14.92 -3.15
N THR A 126 3.99 14.12 -4.17
CA THR A 126 3.32 12.83 -4.39
C THR A 126 3.99 11.73 -3.58
N TRP A 127 3.19 11.05 -2.77
CA TRP A 127 3.55 9.91 -1.93
C TRP A 127 2.59 8.75 -2.21
N ARG A 128 2.94 7.58 -1.69
CA ARG A 128 2.11 6.39 -1.73
C ARG A 128 2.01 5.77 -0.35
N ILE A 129 0.83 5.24 -0.03
CA ILE A 129 0.58 4.52 1.21
C ILE A 129 1.10 3.10 1.05
N ILE A 130 2.07 2.70 1.89
CA ILE A 130 2.49 1.29 1.98
C ILE A 130 1.41 0.50 2.72
N GLY A 131 0.91 1.05 3.83
CA GLY A 131 -0.07 0.36 4.65
C GLY A 131 -0.26 0.97 6.05
N LEU A 132 -1.02 0.27 6.89
CA LEU A 132 -1.24 0.55 8.30
C LEU A 132 -0.46 -0.47 9.14
N PHE A 133 0.43 0.03 10.00
CA PHE A 133 1.31 -0.77 10.85
C PHE A 133 1.21 -0.26 12.28
N TYR A 134 0.88 -1.13 13.22
CA TYR A 134 0.78 -0.75 14.64
C TYR A 134 -0.09 0.50 14.87
N GLY A 135 -1.17 0.65 14.10
CA GLY A 135 -2.07 1.82 14.15
C GLY A 135 -1.52 3.10 13.50
N LYS A 136 -0.42 3.04 12.74
CA LYS A 136 0.20 4.19 12.04
C LYS A 136 0.22 3.96 10.54
N ILE A 137 -0.10 5.01 9.77
CA ILE A 137 0.02 4.98 8.31
C ILE A 137 1.49 5.11 7.92
N LYS A 138 1.99 4.18 7.13
CA LYS A 138 3.34 4.19 6.57
C LYS A 138 3.29 4.70 5.14
N LEU A 139 4.07 5.73 4.84
CA LEU A 139 4.18 6.32 3.50
C LEU A 139 5.56 6.09 2.90
N ILE A 140 5.62 6.05 1.58
CA ILE A 140 6.84 6.17 0.78
C ILE A 140 6.68 7.29 -0.24
N ARG A 141 7.71 8.11 -0.43
CA ARG A 141 7.69 9.15 -1.46
C ARG A 141 7.68 8.50 -2.83
N ASN A 142 6.89 9.03 -3.77
CA ASN A 142 6.75 8.39 -5.08
C ASN A 142 8.07 8.34 -5.86
N ASN A 143 8.84 9.43 -5.80
CA ASN A 143 10.10 9.59 -6.51
C ASN A 143 11.28 9.66 -5.54
N SER A 144 12.46 9.24 -6.01
CA SER A 144 13.72 9.41 -5.30
C SER A 144 14.01 10.88 -4.97
N VAL A 145 14.66 11.11 -3.82
CA VAL A 145 15.16 12.45 -3.43
C VAL A 145 16.64 12.64 -3.74
N ASN A 146 17.38 11.55 -3.94
CA ASN A 146 18.81 11.60 -4.22
C ASN A 146 19.33 10.27 -4.80
N ASN A 147 20.47 10.32 -5.48
CA ASN A 147 21.26 9.15 -5.84
C ASN A 147 22.55 9.18 -5.01
N MET A 148 22.66 8.36 -3.97
CA MET A 148 23.77 8.48 -3.02
C MET A 148 24.21 7.14 -2.44
N LYS A 149 25.38 7.16 -1.80
CA LYS A 149 25.90 6.03 -1.03
C LYS A 149 25.02 5.75 0.17
N TRP A 150 24.79 4.47 0.47
CA TRP A 150 24.12 4.05 1.70
C TRP A 150 24.89 4.52 2.92
N ASN A 151 26.23 4.47 2.86
CA ASN A 151 27.10 5.13 3.81
C ASN A 151 28.39 5.60 3.13
N HIS A 152 28.92 6.75 3.55
CA HIS A 152 30.17 7.29 3.03
C HIS A 152 31.36 6.38 3.38
N GLU A 153 31.39 5.93 4.64
CA GLU A 153 32.34 4.95 5.14
C GLU A 153 31.89 3.52 4.82
N PRO A 154 32.82 2.55 4.66
CA PRO A 154 32.51 1.14 4.41
C PRO A 154 31.97 0.46 5.68
N SER A 155 30.78 0.90 6.11
CA SER A 155 30.05 0.43 7.28
C SER A 155 28.56 0.33 6.98
N ASN A 156 27.96 -0.82 7.25
CA ASN A 156 26.53 -1.09 7.16
C ASN A 156 25.80 -0.85 8.49
N ASN A 157 26.42 -0.07 9.39
CA ASN A 157 25.75 0.41 10.58
C ASN A 157 24.84 1.61 10.24
N TRP A 158 23.53 1.37 10.19
CA TRP A 158 22.55 2.39 9.84
C TRP A 158 22.56 3.58 10.81
N SER A 159 22.87 3.35 12.09
CA SER A 159 22.88 4.42 13.10
C SER A 159 23.91 5.53 12.80
N THR A 160 24.95 5.22 12.01
CA THR A 160 25.99 6.15 11.57
C THR A 160 26.00 6.34 10.05
N SER A 161 24.92 5.95 9.35
CA SER A 161 24.83 6.06 7.89
C SER A 161 24.69 7.52 7.44
N SER A 162 25.47 7.90 6.42
CA SER A 162 25.30 9.20 5.75
C SER A 162 23.92 9.38 5.11
N THR A 163 23.28 8.30 4.64
CA THR A 163 21.89 8.36 4.13
C THR A 163 20.91 8.66 5.25
N LYS A 164 21.05 8.01 6.41
CA LYS A 164 20.21 8.31 7.59
C LYS A 164 20.35 9.77 8.02
N ASP A 165 21.57 10.29 8.03
CA ASP A 165 21.87 11.69 8.37
C ASP A 165 21.28 12.67 7.33
N TYR A 166 21.36 12.35 6.04
CA TYR A 166 20.70 13.15 5.00
C TYR A 166 19.17 13.15 5.16
N LEU A 167 18.55 11.98 5.35
CA LEU A 167 17.10 11.83 5.47
C LEU A 167 16.55 12.56 6.71
N ASN A 168 17.17 12.38 7.87
CA ASN A 168 16.70 12.97 9.14
C ASN A 168 17.28 14.36 9.44
N GLY A 169 18.30 14.78 8.70
CA GLY A 169 18.88 16.11 8.74
C GLY A 169 18.38 16.97 7.58
N THR A 170 19.05 16.92 6.44
CA THR A 170 18.79 17.79 5.29
C THR A 170 17.35 17.68 4.77
N TYR A 171 16.88 16.47 4.49
CA TYR A 171 15.56 16.27 3.90
C TYR A 171 14.44 16.53 4.90
N TYR A 172 14.48 15.94 6.11
CA TYR A 172 13.48 16.22 7.13
C TYR A 172 13.37 17.72 7.43
N ASN A 173 14.49 18.45 7.49
CA ASN A 173 14.46 19.88 7.78
C ASN A 173 13.91 20.74 6.63
N SER A 174 13.88 20.25 5.39
CA SER A 174 13.24 20.96 4.26
C SER A 174 11.72 20.84 4.26
N LEU A 175 11.14 19.90 5.01
CA LEU A 175 9.69 19.75 5.14
C LEU A 175 9.06 20.95 5.86
N SER A 176 7.82 21.27 5.49
CA SER A 176 7.01 22.29 6.18
C SER A 176 6.78 21.93 7.65
N SER A 177 6.51 22.93 8.49
CA SER A 177 6.15 22.71 9.90
C SER A 177 4.90 21.84 10.05
N THR A 178 3.92 22.00 9.16
CA THR A 178 2.71 21.16 9.11
C THR A 178 3.07 19.70 8.86
N ALA A 179 3.87 19.41 7.82
CA ALA A 179 4.29 18.04 7.52
C ALA A 179 5.07 17.41 8.67
N LYS A 180 6.03 18.15 9.27
CA LYS A 180 6.77 17.70 10.45
C LYS A 180 5.86 17.37 11.64
N ASN A 181 4.80 18.16 11.85
CA ASN A 181 3.85 17.93 12.93
C ASN A 181 2.94 16.71 12.70
N GLN A 182 2.75 16.29 11.44
CA GLN A 182 1.99 15.10 11.07
C GLN A 182 2.83 13.81 11.11
N ILE A 183 4.16 13.93 11.03
CA ILE A 183 5.09 12.80 11.13
C ILE A 183 5.22 12.35 12.58
N GLU A 184 5.27 11.04 12.76
CA GLU A 184 5.47 10.38 14.05
C GLU A 184 6.82 9.66 14.06
N PRO A 185 7.77 10.06 14.92
CA PRO A 185 9.00 9.30 15.15
C PRO A 185 8.65 7.84 15.46
N SER A 186 9.27 6.91 14.74
CA SER A 186 8.91 5.50 14.81
C SER A 186 10.14 4.62 14.87
N THR A 187 9.96 3.44 15.47
CA THR A 187 11.02 2.43 15.53
C THR A 187 11.16 1.77 14.17
N PHE A 188 12.33 1.95 13.57
CA PHE A 188 12.78 1.19 12.42
C PHE A 188 13.67 0.05 12.89
N TYR A 189 13.42 -1.14 12.38
CA TYR A 189 14.20 -2.34 12.65
C TYR A 189 15.42 -2.40 11.73
N LEU A 190 16.52 -2.91 12.26
CA LEU A 190 17.85 -2.97 11.63
C LEU A 190 18.40 -4.40 11.59
N GLY A 191 17.57 -5.40 11.92
CA GLY A 191 17.90 -6.79 11.68
C GLY A 191 18.13 -7.04 10.19
N GLY A 192 19.05 -7.92 9.89
CA GLY A 192 19.51 -8.22 8.55
C GLY A 192 19.46 -9.71 8.23
N THR A 193 20.00 -10.05 7.07
CA THR A 193 20.20 -11.43 6.63
C THR A 193 21.44 -11.52 5.75
N ASN A 194 22.06 -12.68 5.68
CA ASN A 194 23.18 -12.94 4.78
C ASN A 194 22.79 -13.68 3.51
N THR A 195 21.52 -14.08 3.41
CA THR A 195 20.93 -14.67 2.22
C THR A 195 19.51 -14.17 2.02
N VAL A 196 19.12 -14.04 0.76
CA VAL A 196 17.74 -13.82 0.31
C VAL A 196 17.18 -15.05 -0.41
N GLN A 197 18.02 -16.04 -0.74
CA GLN A 197 17.58 -17.28 -1.35
C GLN A 197 16.75 -18.09 -0.35
N GLY A 198 15.58 -18.55 -0.79
CA GLY A 198 14.55 -19.20 0.02
C GLY A 198 13.83 -18.26 0.97
N VAL A 199 13.95 -16.93 0.81
CA VAL A 199 13.35 -15.95 1.72
C VAL A 199 12.15 -15.28 1.05
N TYR A 200 10.96 -15.53 1.60
CA TYR A 200 9.70 -14.95 1.13
C TYR A 200 9.44 -13.64 1.89
N SER A 201 8.44 -12.85 1.46
CA SER A 201 8.15 -11.54 2.06
C SER A 201 7.91 -11.62 3.58
N LYS A 202 7.23 -12.68 4.04
CA LYS A 202 6.96 -12.93 5.46
C LYS A 202 8.23 -13.26 6.26
N ASP A 203 9.10 -14.10 5.70
CA ASP A 203 10.37 -14.46 6.34
C ASP A 203 11.27 -13.24 6.46
N MET A 204 11.28 -12.40 5.43
CA MET A 204 12.03 -11.14 5.44
C MET A 204 11.52 -10.19 6.52
N TYR A 205 10.20 -10.05 6.69
CA TYR A 205 9.60 -9.22 7.72
C TYR A 205 10.08 -9.59 9.13
N LEU A 206 10.23 -10.90 9.40
CA LEU A 206 10.79 -11.42 10.66
C LEU A 206 12.29 -11.17 10.78
N LYS A 207 13.06 -11.38 9.70
CA LYS A 207 14.52 -11.12 9.67
C LYS A 207 14.84 -9.65 9.97
N GLU A 208 14.10 -8.72 9.37
CA GLU A 208 14.21 -7.28 9.61
C GLU A 208 14.05 -6.93 11.09
N ARG A 209 13.13 -7.63 11.78
CA ARG A 209 12.82 -7.48 13.22
C ARG A 209 13.68 -8.38 14.12
N GLY A 210 14.57 -9.17 13.53
CA GLY A 210 15.44 -10.09 14.24
C GLY A 210 16.66 -9.40 14.84
N THR A 211 17.51 -10.22 15.46
CA THR A 211 18.75 -9.77 16.11
C THR A 211 20.00 -10.00 15.26
N ALA A 212 19.85 -10.53 14.05
CA ALA A 212 20.97 -10.84 13.16
C ALA A 212 21.53 -9.55 12.56
N VAL A 213 22.72 -9.14 13.00
CA VAL A 213 23.41 -7.94 12.56
C VAL A 213 24.91 -8.20 12.56
N TYR A 214 25.67 -7.44 11.75
CA TYR A 214 27.11 -7.44 11.89
C TYR A 214 27.48 -7.01 13.31
N THR A 215 28.49 -7.67 13.89
CA THR A 215 28.77 -7.56 15.32
C THR A 215 28.91 -6.10 15.78
N GLY A 216 28.22 -5.76 16.87
CA GLY A 216 28.20 -4.41 17.45
C GLY A 216 27.21 -3.42 16.82
N ASN A 217 26.56 -3.75 15.70
CA ASN A 217 25.51 -2.90 15.14
C ASN A 217 24.21 -2.97 15.98
N PRO A 218 23.43 -1.89 16.05
CA PRO A 218 22.13 -1.90 16.70
C PRO A 218 21.08 -2.68 15.88
N THR A 219 20.07 -3.22 16.56
CA THR A 219 18.96 -3.95 15.93
C THR A 219 17.73 -3.09 15.69
N THR A 220 17.68 -1.87 16.25
CA THR A 220 16.58 -0.90 16.06
C THR A 220 17.09 0.52 16.18
N ILE A 221 16.38 1.48 15.58
CA ILE A 221 16.57 2.91 15.80
C ILE A 221 15.22 3.62 15.78
N THR A 222 15.06 4.66 16.60
CA THR A 222 13.91 5.58 16.49
C THR A 222 14.30 6.78 15.65
N GLN A 223 13.59 7.02 14.55
CA GLN A 223 13.86 8.11 13.62
C GLN A 223 12.56 8.59 12.94
N ASN A 224 12.60 9.73 12.25
CA ASN A 224 11.45 10.28 11.55
C ASN A 224 11.30 9.66 10.15
N ILE A 225 12.43 9.51 9.45
CA ILE A 225 12.48 9.08 8.06
C ILE A 225 13.51 7.96 7.93
N GLY A 226 13.14 6.89 7.23
CA GLY A 226 14.01 5.79 6.85
C GLY A 226 13.88 5.46 5.37
N LEU A 227 14.28 4.23 5.03
CA LEU A 227 14.09 3.65 3.71
C LEU A 227 13.07 2.51 3.76
N MET A 228 12.61 2.07 2.59
CA MET A 228 11.77 0.88 2.50
C MET A 228 12.54 -0.37 2.94
N TYR A 229 11.77 -1.39 3.31
CA TYR A 229 12.24 -2.72 3.62
C TYR A 229 12.02 -3.67 2.44
N PRO A 230 12.85 -4.73 2.28
CA PRO A 230 12.57 -5.75 1.28
C PRO A 230 11.24 -6.47 1.54
N SER A 231 10.76 -6.57 2.79
CA SER A 231 9.40 -7.04 3.05
C SER A 231 8.31 -6.08 2.55
N ASP A 232 8.53 -4.75 2.59
CA ASP A 232 7.58 -3.79 1.99
C ASP A 232 7.49 -4.01 0.48
N TYR A 233 8.62 -4.20 -0.18
CA TYR A 233 8.70 -4.53 -1.61
C TYR A 233 8.04 -5.87 -1.93
N GLY A 234 8.36 -6.91 -1.16
CA GLY A 234 7.80 -8.24 -1.34
C GLY A 234 6.28 -8.28 -1.23
N TYR A 235 5.70 -7.65 -0.21
CA TYR A 235 4.24 -7.60 -0.03
C TYR A 235 3.53 -6.65 -1.00
N ALA A 236 4.24 -5.78 -1.71
CA ALA A 236 3.66 -4.87 -2.69
C ALA A 236 3.37 -5.54 -4.04
N SER A 237 3.92 -6.73 -4.32
CA SER A 237 3.63 -7.49 -5.53
C SER A 237 2.22 -8.07 -5.55
N ARG A 238 1.78 -8.58 -6.70
CA ARG A 238 0.49 -9.28 -6.81
C ARG A 238 0.36 -10.44 -5.84
N SER A 239 -0.88 -10.76 -5.45
CA SER A 239 -1.18 -11.88 -4.56
C SER A 239 -0.69 -13.25 -5.02
N SER A 240 -0.52 -13.44 -6.33
CA SER A 240 0.06 -14.66 -6.92
C SER A 240 1.56 -14.83 -6.63
N CYS A 241 2.22 -13.79 -6.13
CA CYS A 241 3.67 -13.73 -5.93
C CYS A 241 4.08 -14.19 -4.52
N ASP A 242 3.62 -15.39 -4.12
CA ASP A 242 4.15 -16.09 -2.97
C ASP A 242 5.43 -16.83 -3.38
N ARG A 243 6.54 -16.08 -3.50
CA ARG A 243 7.82 -16.63 -3.94
C ARG A 243 9.02 -15.95 -3.29
N ASP A 244 10.17 -16.57 -3.51
CA ASP A 244 11.48 -16.08 -3.11
C ASP A 244 11.83 -14.74 -3.77
N LEU A 245 12.19 -13.76 -2.95
CA LEU A 245 12.54 -12.39 -3.36
C LEU A 245 13.76 -12.32 -4.29
N SER A 246 14.65 -13.32 -4.28
CA SER A 246 15.82 -13.36 -5.17
C SER A 246 15.49 -13.84 -6.59
N TYR A 247 14.26 -14.25 -6.85
CA TYR A 247 13.80 -14.75 -8.16
C TYR A 247 12.66 -13.91 -8.76
N TYR A 248 12.44 -12.71 -8.24
CA TYR A 248 11.39 -11.80 -8.73
C TYR A 248 11.64 -11.30 -10.16
N ASP A 249 12.90 -11.27 -10.61
CA ASP A 249 13.32 -10.97 -12.00
C ASP A 249 12.84 -12.01 -13.01
N PHE A 250 12.63 -13.26 -12.59
CA PHE A 250 12.12 -14.32 -13.47
C PHE A 250 10.60 -14.21 -13.73
N ASP A 251 9.88 -13.32 -13.06
CA ASP A 251 8.46 -13.05 -13.33
C ASP A 251 8.13 -11.56 -13.17
N PRO A 252 8.00 -10.81 -14.29
CA PRO A 252 7.57 -9.42 -14.29
C PRO A 252 6.26 -9.15 -13.53
N ASN A 253 5.37 -10.15 -13.41
CA ASN A 253 4.13 -10.02 -12.63
C ASN A 253 4.37 -9.94 -11.12
N CYS A 254 5.58 -10.22 -10.65
CA CYS A 254 5.99 -10.05 -9.26
C CYS A 254 6.92 -8.86 -9.05
N SER A 255 7.49 -8.32 -10.13
CA SER A 255 8.50 -7.26 -10.10
C SER A 255 8.08 -6.05 -10.95
N THR A 256 8.58 -5.94 -12.17
CA THR A 256 8.54 -4.70 -12.98
C THR A 256 7.13 -4.27 -13.38
N GLU A 257 6.20 -5.21 -13.54
CA GLU A 257 4.82 -4.94 -13.99
C GLU A 257 3.80 -5.10 -12.86
N GLY A 258 3.97 -6.11 -12.01
CA GLY A 258 2.99 -6.48 -10.99
C GLY A 258 3.31 -6.03 -9.57
N ASN A 259 4.31 -5.17 -9.39
CA ASN A 259 4.64 -4.58 -8.09
C ASN A 259 4.56 -3.06 -8.14
N TRP A 260 3.55 -2.49 -7.50
CA TRP A 260 3.36 -1.03 -7.48
C TRP A 260 4.53 -0.27 -6.83
N LEU A 261 5.29 -0.94 -5.97
CA LEU A 261 6.42 -0.34 -5.26
C LEU A 261 7.74 -0.45 -6.06
N PHE A 262 7.78 -1.23 -7.13
CA PHE A 262 8.92 -1.25 -8.04
C PHE A 262 9.19 0.13 -8.64
N HIS A 263 10.48 0.47 -8.78
CA HIS A 263 10.94 1.74 -9.33
C HIS A 263 12.35 1.57 -9.89
N GLU A 264 12.68 2.31 -10.95
CA GLU A 264 14.00 2.33 -11.58
C GLU A 264 14.67 3.71 -11.43
N PRO A 265 16.01 3.79 -11.34
CA PRO A 265 16.98 2.68 -11.28
C PRO A 265 17.04 2.05 -9.88
N GLU A 266 18.09 1.29 -9.57
CA GLU A 266 18.28 0.56 -8.32
C GLU A 266 18.05 1.43 -7.07
N GLU A 267 17.48 0.83 -6.02
CA GLU A 267 17.13 1.52 -4.79
C GLU A 267 17.74 0.86 -3.55
N TRP A 268 18.02 1.69 -2.55
CA TRP A 268 18.46 1.20 -1.25
C TRP A 268 17.31 0.67 -0.39
N PHE A 269 17.52 -0.50 0.22
CA PHE A 269 16.79 -0.90 1.41
C PHE A 269 17.51 -0.41 2.67
N GLN A 270 16.77 -0.31 3.78
CA GLN A 270 17.41 -0.05 5.08
C GLN A 270 18.12 -1.29 5.65
N THR A 271 17.74 -2.48 5.19
CA THR A 271 18.18 -3.78 5.73
C THR A 271 19.66 -4.02 5.47
N PRO A 272 20.49 -4.22 6.53
CA PRO A 272 21.89 -4.55 6.37
C PRO A 272 22.09 -6.05 6.05
N ARG A 273 23.26 -6.37 5.50
CA ARG A 273 23.75 -7.76 5.52
C ARG A 273 24.21 -8.12 6.93
N SER A 274 23.84 -9.29 7.43
CA SER A 274 24.07 -9.62 8.85
C SER A 274 25.48 -10.13 9.19
N ASP A 275 26.29 -10.56 8.23
CA ASP A 275 27.58 -11.21 8.48
C ASP A 275 28.80 -10.45 7.92
N THR A 276 28.59 -9.36 7.20
CA THR A 276 29.68 -8.46 6.75
C THR A 276 29.42 -7.04 7.23
N ASN A 277 30.48 -6.23 7.30
CA ASN A 277 30.38 -4.86 7.81
C ASN A 277 30.05 -3.81 6.75
N SER A 278 30.01 -4.15 5.46
CA SER A 278 30.02 -3.15 4.37
C SER A 278 29.04 -3.49 3.25
N ASN A 279 28.18 -4.49 3.45
CA ASN A 279 27.12 -4.82 2.51
C ASN A 279 25.73 -4.60 3.13
N VAL A 280 24.80 -4.23 2.27
CA VAL A 280 23.38 -4.00 2.56
C VAL A 280 22.54 -4.66 1.48
N LEU A 281 21.23 -4.77 1.71
CA LEU A 281 20.31 -5.22 0.69
C LEU A 281 19.92 -4.05 -0.24
N SER A 282 19.64 -4.36 -1.50
CA SER A 282 19.14 -3.38 -2.48
C SER A 282 18.11 -4.01 -3.42
N LEU A 283 17.31 -3.16 -4.07
CA LEU A 283 16.45 -3.54 -5.18
C LEU A 283 17.21 -3.38 -6.49
N ALA A 284 17.36 -4.45 -7.26
CA ALA A 284 17.98 -4.42 -8.58
C ALA A 284 17.04 -3.83 -9.65
N TYR A 285 17.61 -3.42 -10.79
CA TYR A 285 16.89 -2.76 -11.88
C TYR A 285 15.83 -3.66 -12.55
N ASP A 286 15.95 -4.98 -12.42
CA ASP A 286 15.04 -6.02 -12.90
C ASP A 286 14.13 -6.57 -11.79
N GLY A 287 14.23 -5.99 -10.57
CA GLY A 287 13.26 -6.16 -9.51
C GLY A 287 13.45 -7.35 -8.58
N TYR A 288 14.59 -8.03 -8.60
CA TYR A 288 14.95 -8.95 -7.51
C TYR A 288 15.67 -8.22 -6.37
N VAL A 289 15.64 -8.82 -5.18
CA VAL A 289 16.35 -8.32 -4.01
C VAL A 289 17.77 -8.89 -3.98
N VAL A 290 18.76 -8.02 -3.81
CA VAL A 290 20.20 -8.36 -3.70
C VAL A 290 20.64 -8.26 -2.25
N VAL A 291 21.59 -9.08 -1.79
CA VAL A 291 22.06 -9.16 -0.39
C VAL A 291 23.54 -8.83 -0.18
N GLU A 292 24.26 -8.46 -1.23
CA GLU A 292 25.71 -8.24 -1.20
C GLU A 292 26.15 -6.90 -1.80
N THR A 293 25.26 -5.91 -1.77
CA THR A 293 25.55 -4.61 -2.37
C THR A 293 26.42 -3.76 -1.45
N SER A 294 27.55 -3.27 -1.97
CA SER A 294 28.46 -2.39 -1.25
C SER A 294 27.77 -1.10 -0.79
N THR A 295 27.96 -0.70 0.46
CA THR A 295 27.43 0.58 1.00
C THR A 295 27.94 1.80 0.24
N ALA A 296 29.02 1.67 -0.53
CA ALA A 296 29.65 2.73 -1.30
C ALA A 296 29.12 2.88 -2.74
N SER A 297 28.21 2.01 -3.21
CA SER A 297 27.53 2.18 -4.50
C SER A 297 26.61 3.41 -4.49
N LEU A 298 26.19 3.90 -5.66
CA LEU A 298 25.25 5.02 -5.76
C LEU A 298 23.90 4.49 -6.23
N TYR A 299 22.91 4.43 -5.32
CA TYR A 299 21.53 4.06 -5.63
C TYR A 299 20.55 5.14 -5.15
N GLN A 300 19.33 5.02 -5.66
CA GLN A 300 18.23 5.90 -5.34
C GLN A 300 17.75 5.71 -3.91
N ILE A 301 17.27 6.81 -3.31
CA ILE A 301 16.66 6.79 -1.99
C ILE A 301 15.25 7.39 -2.04
N ARG A 302 14.25 6.59 -1.68
CA ARG A 302 12.87 7.05 -1.47
C ARG A 302 12.55 7.12 0.02
N PRO A 303 12.31 8.33 0.57
CA PRO A 303 11.96 8.51 1.97
C PRO A 303 10.74 7.66 2.37
N VAL A 304 10.85 6.99 3.52
CA VAL A 304 9.76 6.27 4.17
C VAL A 304 9.53 6.86 5.56
N LEU A 305 8.27 7.12 5.91
CA LEU A 305 7.89 7.72 7.19
C LEU A 305 6.56 7.16 7.70
N PHE A 306 6.30 7.40 8.98
CA PHE A 306 5.02 7.10 9.61
C PHE A 306 4.30 8.38 9.98
N LEU A 307 2.99 8.42 9.75
CA LEU A 307 2.12 9.49 10.20
C LEU A 307 1.54 9.20 11.58
N LYS A 308 1.20 10.26 12.31
CA LYS A 308 0.45 10.15 13.56
C LYS A 308 -0.93 9.54 13.30
N PRO A 309 -1.46 8.70 14.22
CA PRO A 309 -2.79 8.12 14.08
C PRO A 309 -3.91 9.16 13.99
N SER A 310 -3.71 10.38 14.49
CA SER A 310 -4.69 11.47 14.47
C SER A 310 -4.79 12.22 13.14
N VAL A 311 -3.87 11.95 12.19
CA VAL A 311 -3.85 12.63 10.90
C VAL A 311 -5.14 12.37 10.14
N GLN A 312 -5.66 13.41 9.51
CA GLN A 312 -6.86 13.32 8.70
C GLN A 312 -6.49 13.11 7.24
N MET A 313 -7.36 12.41 6.53
CA MET A 313 -7.28 12.21 5.09
C MET A 313 -8.57 12.75 4.47
N THR A 314 -8.41 13.65 3.50
CA THR A 314 -9.50 14.28 2.76
C THR A 314 -9.25 14.12 1.27
N VAL A 315 -10.31 14.21 0.47
CA VAL A 315 -10.23 14.26 -1.01
C VAL A 315 -9.68 12.96 -1.63
N GLY A 316 -10.02 12.66 -2.88
CA GLY A 316 -9.39 11.56 -3.63
C GLY A 316 -10.03 10.18 -3.51
N ASP A 317 -9.83 9.36 -4.54
CA ASP A 317 -10.11 7.92 -4.52
C ASP A 317 -8.82 7.08 -4.43
N GLY A 318 -7.66 7.74 -4.31
CA GLY A 318 -6.34 7.13 -4.19
C GLY A 318 -5.69 6.80 -5.54
N THR A 319 -6.32 7.16 -6.66
CA THR A 319 -5.67 7.08 -7.98
C THR A 319 -4.63 8.17 -8.15
N SER A 320 -3.71 8.02 -9.12
CA SER A 320 -2.72 9.05 -9.44
C SER A 320 -3.37 10.36 -9.93
N ALA A 321 -4.52 10.28 -10.58
CA ALA A 321 -5.29 11.43 -11.05
C ALA A 321 -6.09 12.12 -9.94
N ASN A 322 -6.47 11.37 -8.90
CA ASN A 322 -7.26 11.86 -7.78
C ASN A 322 -6.72 11.29 -6.45
N PRO A 323 -5.51 11.72 -6.04
CA PRO A 323 -4.84 11.20 -4.85
C PRO A 323 -5.56 11.65 -3.59
N TYR A 324 -5.37 10.89 -2.51
CA TYR A 324 -5.76 11.37 -1.18
C TYR A 324 -4.97 12.63 -0.80
N ILE A 325 -5.46 13.42 0.15
CA ILE A 325 -4.75 14.58 0.70
C ILE A 325 -4.62 14.43 2.22
N ILE A 326 -3.39 14.53 2.72
CA ILE A 326 -3.11 14.56 4.15
C ILE A 326 -3.31 15.97 4.70
N SER A 327 -4.12 16.09 5.75
CA SER A 327 -4.41 17.33 6.48
C SER A 327 -4.25 17.15 7.98
#